data_AF-A0A966X5M8-F1
#
_entry.id   AF-A0A966X5M8-F1
#
_cell.length_a   1.000
_cell.length_b   1.000
_cell.length_c   1.000
_cell.angle_alpha   90.00
_cell.angle_beta   90.00
_cell.angle_gamma   90.00
#
_symmetry.space_group_name_H-M   'P 1'
#
loop_
_entity.id
_entity.type
_entity.pdbx_description
1 polymer ?
#
loop_
_entity_poly.entity_id
_entity_poly.type
_entity_poly.pdbx_seq_one_letter_code
_entity_poly.pdbx_strand_id
1 'polypeptide(L)' 'MRLPTDHSERGQVDLVRSPINLSNHPNAHDKARAVPYRGQHTFEILQAAGLSETELKSLEDEGVI' A
#
# COMPACT_ATOMS: atom_id res chain seq x y z
N MET A 1 -17.87 13.05 -6.50
CA MET A 1 -16.68 12.62 -5.76
C MET A 1 -16.32 11.18 -6.13
N ARG A 2 -15.91 10.93 -7.39
CA ARG A 2 -15.42 9.62 -7.83
C ARG A 2 -13.95 9.75 -8.19
N LEU A 3 -13.17 8.74 -7.84
CA LEU A 3 -11.74 8.67 -8.08
C LEU A 3 -11.44 7.31 -8.74
N PRO A 4 -11.40 7.26 -10.07
CA PRO A 4 -11.08 6.03 -10.80
C PRO A 4 -9.67 5.57 -10.44
N THR A 5 -9.55 4.30 -10.06
CA THR A 5 -8.31 3.69 -9.58
C THR A 5 -8.10 2.37 -10.31
N ASP A 6 -6.90 2.14 -10.82
CA ASP A 6 -6.55 0.86 -11.43
C ASP A 6 -6.16 -0.15 -10.35
N HIS A 7 -6.81 -1.31 -10.33
CA HIS A 7 -6.54 -2.42 -9.42
C HIS A 7 -6.10 -3.64 -10.24
N SER A 8 -4.91 -4.14 -9.95
CA SER A 8 -4.23 -5.17 -10.73
C SER A 8 -5.02 -6.46 -10.98
N GLU A 9 -5.88 -6.92 -10.06
CA GLU A 9 -6.78 -8.08 -10.31
C GLU A 9 -8.21 -7.73 -10.79
N ARG A 10 -8.66 -6.49 -10.56
CA ARG A 10 -10.07 -6.10 -10.71
C ARG A 10 -10.29 -5.09 -11.84
N GLY A 11 -9.22 -4.64 -12.48
CA GLY A 11 -9.22 -3.56 -13.44
C GLY A 11 -9.62 -2.24 -12.77
N GLN A 12 -10.38 -1.43 -13.49
CA GLN A 12 -10.77 -0.11 -13.02
C GLN A 12 -11.85 -0.17 -11.95
N VAL A 13 -11.58 0.41 -10.78
CA VAL A 13 -12.51 0.54 -9.66
C VAL A 13 -12.71 1.99 -9.27
N ASP A 14 -13.96 2.38 -9.02
CA ASP A 14 -14.30 3.73 -8.57
C ASP A 14 -14.24 3.84 -7.04
N LEU A 15 -13.28 4.60 -6.54
CA LEU A 15 -13.17 4.94 -5.12
C LEU A 15 -13.87 6.27 -4.82
N VAL A 16 -14.22 6.47 -3.55
CA VAL A 16 -14.67 7.78 -3.05
C VAL A 16 -13.45 8.58 -2.61
N ARG A 17 -13.26 9.77 -3.18
CA ARG A 17 -12.19 10.70 -2.76
C ARG A 17 -12.42 11.24 -1.34
N SER A 18 -11.38 11.79 -0.73
CA SER A 18 -11.54 12.53 0.54
C SER A 18 -12.60 13.63 0.40
N PRO A 19 -13.51 13.76 1.38
CA PRO A 19 -14.57 14.77 1.35
C PRO A 19 -14.06 16.16 1.74
N ILE A 20 -12.91 16.25 2.40
CA ILE A 20 -12.33 17.53 2.85
C ILE A 20 -11.35 18.04 1.79
N ASN A 21 -11.50 19.32 1.43
CA ASN A 21 -10.58 20.03 0.56
C ASN A 21 -9.73 21.00 1.39
N LEU A 22 -8.40 20.85 1.34
CA LEU A 22 -7.49 21.77 2.01
C LEU A 22 -6.90 22.73 0.97
N SER A 23 -7.16 24.04 1.11
CA SER A 23 -6.77 25.03 0.10
C SER A 23 -5.26 25.21 -0.08
N ASN A 24 -4.49 24.97 0.99
CA ASN A 24 -3.04 25.19 1.03
C ASN A 24 -2.22 23.89 1.06
N HIS A 25 -2.86 22.73 0.89
CA HIS A 25 -2.15 21.44 0.84
C HIS A 25 -2.66 20.63 -0.35
N PRO A 26 -1.77 20.00 -1.15
CA PRO A 26 -2.21 19.04 -2.15
C PRO A 26 -2.98 17.94 -1.42
N ASN A 27 -4.21 17.66 -1.83
CA ASN A 27 -4.95 16.58 -1.19
C ASN A 27 -4.21 15.29 -1.57
N ALA A 28 -3.64 14.59 -0.58
CA ALA A 28 -2.99 13.31 -0.80
C ALA A 28 -3.90 12.30 -1.54
N HIS A 29 -5.21 12.53 -1.48
CA HIS A 29 -6.28 11.75 -2.09
C HIS A 29 -6.67 12.20 -3.51
N ASP A 30 -5.96 13.15 -4.12
CA ASP A 30 -6.15 13.47 -5.55
C ASP A 30 -5.44 12.43 -6.44
N LYS A 31 -4.60 11.56 -5.86
CA LYS A 31 -3.97 10.42 -6.55
C LYS A 31 -4.60 9.11 -6.07
N ALA A 32 -5.33 8.48 -6.99
CA ALA A 32 -5.75 7.09 -6.87
C ALA A 32 -4.53 6.17 -6.62
N ARG A 33 -4.60 5.31 -5.62
CA ARG A 33 -3.69 4.18 -5.44
C ARG A 33 -4.50 2.93 -5.13
N ALA A 34 -4.13 1.83 -5.76
CA ALA A 34 -4.70 0.53 -5.43
C ALA A 34 -4.39 0.18 -3.97
N VAL A 35 -5.28 -0.61 -3.37
CA VAL A 35 -4.99 -1.27 -2.10
C VAL A 35 -3.84 -2.26 -2.30
N PRO A 36 -2.94 -2.41 -1.31
CA PRO A 36 -1.86 -3.38 -1.41
C PRO A 36 -2.40 -4.80 -1.35
N TYR A 37 -1.66 -5.74 -1.92
CA TYR A 37 -1.88 -7.16 -1.70
C TYR A 37 -1.47 -7.57 -0.28
N ARG A 38 -2.00 -8.72 0.16
CA ARG A 38 -1.56 -9.37 1.38
C ARG A 38 -0.05 -9.63 1.28
N GLY A 39 0.70 -9.07 2.24
CA GLY A 39 2.15 -9.25 2.33
C GLY A 39 2.99 -8.44 1.34
N GLN A 40 2.39 -7.59 0.49
CA GLN A 40 3.10 -6.88 -0.59
C GLN A 40 4.34 -6.09 -0.13
N HIS A 41 4.27 -5.53 1.07
CA HIS A 41 5.32 -4.66 1.63
C HIS A 41 5.98 -5.27 2.87
N THR A 42 5.79 -6.57 3.17
CA THR A 42 6.30 -7.19 4.39
C THR A 42 7.83 -7.10 4.48
N PHE A 43 8.54 -7.54 3.43
CA PHE A 43 10.00 -7.46 3.38
C PHE A 43 10.51 -6.03 3.44
N GLU A 44 9.90 -5.12 2.66
CA GLU A 44 10.27 -3.69 2.63
C GLU A 44 10.18 -3.05 4.02
N ILE A 45 9.07 -3.27 4.73
CA ILE A 45 8.84 -2.70 6.06
C ILE A 45 9.80 -3.30 7.10
N LEU A 46 10.02 -4.60 7.07
CA LEU A 46 10.89 -5.26 8.05
C LEU A 46 12.37 -4.92 7.83
N GLN A 47 12.81 -4.79 6.57
CA GLN A 47 14.14 -4.24 6.26
C GLN A 47 14.28 -2.80 6.75
N ALA A 48 13.28 -1.95 6.51
CA ALA A 48 13.28 -0.58 7.00
C ALA A 48 13.27 -0.50 8.54
N ALA A 49 12.73 -1.51 9.21
CA ALA A 49 12.77 -1.65 10.67
C ALA A 49 14.12 -2.19 11.20
N GLY A 50 15.04 -2.60 10.32
CA GLY A 50 16.41 -3.00 10.68
C GLY A 50 16.68 -4.51 10.67
N LEU A 51 15.76 -5.34 10.17
CA LEU A 51 16.01 -6.76 10.01
C LEU A 51 16.97 -7.02 8.85
N SER A 52 17.93 -7.90 9.06
CA SER A 52 18.82 -8.41 8.02
C SER A 52 18.09 -9.36 7.07
N GLU A 53 18.63 -9.53 5.86
CA GLU A 53 18.11 -10.52 4.90
C GLU A 53 18.11 -11.94 5.46
N THR A 54 19.07 -12.27 6.32
CA THR A 54 19.15 -13.59 6.97
C THR A 54 18.03 -13.81 7.98
N GLU A 55 17.67 -12.80 8.76
CA GLU A 55 16.56 -12.88 9.72
C GLU A 55 15.22 -12.97 8.99
N LEU A 56 15.05 -12.19 7.92
CA LEU A 56 13.83 -12.23 7.10
C LEU A 56 13.60 -13.59 6.48
N LYS A 57 14.67 -14.21 5.97
CA LYS A 57 14.60 -15.55 5.41
C LYS A 57 14.23 -16.59 6.47
N SER A 58 14.77 -16.47 7.69
CA SER A 58 14.37 -17.36 8.81
C SER A 58 12.89 -17.24 9.11
N LEU A 59 12.35 -16.02 9.16
CA LEU A 59 10.93 -15.78 9.43
C LEU A 59 10.02 -16.32 8.33
N GLU A 60 10.44 -16.23 7.07
CA GLU A 60 9.72 -16.82 5.93
C GLU A 60 9.76 -18.36 5.98
N ASP A 61 10.95 -18.94 6.23
CA ASP A 61 11.13 -20.38 6.34
C ASP A 61 10.34 -20.99 7.52
N GLU A 62 10.18 -20.24 8.61
CA GLU A 62 9.37 -20.60 9.78
C GLU A 62 7.85 -20.40 9.55
N GLY A 63 7.46 -19.76 8.44
CA GLY A 63 6.06 -19.45 8.11
C GLY A 63 5.43 -18.36 8.98
N VAL A 64 6.27 -17.51 9.61
CA VAL A 64 5.82 -16.38 10.44
C VAL A 64 5.35 -15.22 9.57
N ILE A 65 6.01 -15.02 8.41
CA ILE A 65 5.69 -13.95 7.44
C ILE A 65 5.39 -14.50 6.04
#